data_AF-A0A8S1JAU7-F1
#
_entry.id   AF-A0A8S1JAU7-F1
#
_cell.length_a   1.000
_cell.length_b   1.000
_cell.length_c   1.000
_cell.angle_alpha   90.00
_cell.angle_beta   90.00
_cell.angle_gamma   90.00
#
_symmetry.space_group_name_H-M   'P 1'
#
loop_
_entity.id
_entity.type
_entity.pdbx_description
1 polymer ?
#
loop_
_entity_poly.entity_id
_entity_poly.type
_entity_poly.pdbx_seq_one_letter_code
_entity_poly.pdbx_strand_id
1 'polypeptide(L)'
;MAQEGSASALGDRDAWPAILGPQVPFGELKVQRRLRRGSFGVVYRARLDGRAVVLKVLLAEGQVPLELFVQEASILKTIEHR
;
A
#
# COMPACT_ATOMS: atom_id res chain seq x y z
N MET A 1 23.49 -22.87 -14.91
CA MET A 1 22.40 -21.94 -15.26
C MET A 1 21.66 -21.57 -13.98
N ALA A 2 22.14 -20.56 -13.27
CA ALA A 2 21.45 -20.00 -12.11
C ALA A 2 20.60 -18.83 -12.62
N GLN A 3 19.28 -18.91 -12.45
CA GLN A 3 18.39 -17.78 -12.73
C GLN A 3 18.44 -16.86 -11.52
N GLU A 4 19.12 -15.72 -11.69
CA GLU A 4 19.19 -14.64 -10.73
C GLU A 4 17.80 -14.01 -10.55
N GLY A 5 17.46 -13.75 -9.28
CA GLY A 5 16.17 -13.21 -8.88
C GLY A 5 15.90 -11.84 -9.48
N SER A 6 14.72 -11.71 -10.09
CA SER A 6 14.18 -10.41 -10.50
C SER A 6 13.53 -9.74 -9.28
N ALA A 7 14.28 -8.83 -8.67
CA ALA A 7 13.80 -7.85 -7.71
C ALA A 7 13.04 -6.68 -8.40
N SER A 8 12.25 -6.93 -9.45
CA SER A 8 11.65 -5.86 -10.27
C SER A 8 10.21 -5.47 -9.90
N ALA A 9 9.50 -6.28 -9.11
CA ALA A 9 8.06 -6.09 -8.91
C ALA A 9 7.67 -4.85 -8.08
N LEU A 10 8.63 -4.15 -7.46
CA LEU A 10 8.37 -2.96 -6.64
C LEU A 10 8.70 -1.64 -7.34
N GLY A 11 9.39 -1.69 -8.48
CA GLY A 11 9.96 -0.50 -9.15
C GLY A 11 9.27 -0.09 -10.44
N ASP A 12 8.49 -0.99 -11.06
CA ASP A 12 7.85 -0.71 -12.33
C ASP A 12 6.50 -0.02 -12.11
N ARG A 13 6.50 1.31 -12.12
CA ARG A 13 5.28 2.15 -12.00
C ARG A 13 4.23 1.83 -13.05
N ASP A 14 4.63 1.32 -14.22
CA ASP A 14 3.74 1.01 -15.34
C ASP A 14 3.05 -0.36 -15.14
N ALA A 15 3.58 -1.21 -14.25
CA ALA A 15 2.97 -2.48 -13.84
C ALA A 15 1.94 -2.32 -12.71
N TRP A 16 1.78 -1.13 -12.13
CA TRP A 16 0.75 -0.92 -11.11
C TRP A 16 -0.61 -0.82 -11.79
N PRO A 17 -1.60 -1.63 -11.41
CA PRO A 17 -2.97 -1.41 -11.88
C PRO A 17 -3.36 0.03 -11.52
N ALA A 18 -3.90 0.76 -12.49
CA ALA A 18 -4.25 2.17 -12.30
C ALA A 18 -5.18 2.32 -11.09
N ILE A 19 -4.64 2.76 -9.96
CA ILE A 19 -5.43 3.10 -8.79
C ILE A 19 -6.13 4.42 -9.15
N LEU A 20 -7.36 4.31 -9.63
CA LEU A 20 -8.20 5.47 -9.92
C LEU A 20 -8.61 6.09 -8.57
N GLY A 21 -7.94 7.15 -8.14
CA GLY A 21 -8.25 7.86 -6.90
C GLY A 21 -7.29 9.02 -6.60
N PRO A 22 -7.57 9.81 -5.55
CA PRO A 22 -6.66 10.85 -5.09
C PRO A 22 -5.30 10.24 -4.75
N GLN A 23 -4.24 10.73 -5.40
CA GLN A 23 -2.87 10.34 -5.06
C GLN A 23 -2.35 11.24 -3.95
N VAL A 24 -1.73 10.62 -2.93
CA VAL A 24 -1.09 11.34 -1.84
C VAL A 24 0.42 11.31 -2.05
N PRO A 25 1.08 12.46 -2.28
CA PRO A 25 2.53 12.52 -2.33
C PRO A 25 3.14 12.01 -1.02
N PHE A 26 4.09 11.08 -1.12
CA PHE A 26 4.66 10.44 0.08
C PHE A 26 5.34 11.45 1.03
N GLY A 27 5.86 12.57 0.51
CA GLY A 27 6.46 13.64 1.31
C GLY A 27 5.49 14.38 2.24
N GLU A 28 4.18 14.33 1.95
CA GLU A 28 3.14 14.94 2.79
C GLU A 28 2.74 14.02 3.96
N LEU A 29 3.13 12.75 3.90
CA LEU A 29 2.78 11.74 4.87
C LEU A 29 3.83 11.64 5.98
N LYS A 30 3.44 11.99 7.21
CA LYS A 30 4.29 11.83 8.41
C LYS A 30 3.99 10.48 9.08
N VAL A 31 4.75 9.45 8.73
CA VAL A 31 4.67 8.12 9.36
C VAL A 31 5.12 8.23 10.82
N GLN A 32 4.35 7.66 11.75
CA GLN A 32 4.63 7.76 13.18
C GLN A 32 5.10 6.42 13.76
N ARG A 33 4.18 5.48 13.98
CA ARG A 33 4.50 4.18 14.60
C ARG A 33 3.76 3.05 13.91
N ARG A 34 4.36 1.87 13.93
CA ARG A 34 3.68 0.63 13.53
C ARG A 34 2.52 0.35 14.48
N LEU A 35 1.36 0.05 13.93
CA LEU A 35 0.18 -0.38 14.69
C LEU A 35 0.06 -1.89 14.70
N ARG A 36 0.14 -2.54 13.54
CA ARG A 36 -0.06 -3.99 13.40
C ARG A 36 0.58 -4.52 12.12
N ARG A 37 0.92 -5.81 12.09
CA ARG A 37 1.20 -6.57 10.86
C ARG A 37 -0.03 -7.44 10.54
N GLY A 38 -0.56 -7.31 9.33
CA GLY A 38 -1.65 -8.14 8.78
C GLY A 38 -1.15 -9.06 7.66
N SER A 39 -2.07 -9.72 6.97
CA SER A 39 -1.78 -10.63 5.86
C SER A 39 -1.10 -9.95 4.68
N PHE A 40 -1.59 -8.76 4.29
CA PHE A 40 -1.04 -7.98 3.17
C PHE A 40 0.24 -7.23 3.51
N GLY A 41 0.55 -7.01 4.79
CA GLY A 41 1.70 -6.18 5.16
C GLY A 41 1.51 -5.45 6.48
N VAL A 42 2.04 -4.24 6.58
CA VAL A 42 2.15 -3.52 7.86
C VAL A 42 1.30 -2.27 7.84
N VAL A 43 0.58 -2.07 8.93
CA VAL A 43 -0.26 -0.90 9.18
C VAL A 43 0.46 0.03 10.13
N TYR A 44 0.58 1.29 9.75
CA TYR A 44 1.20 2.36 10.53
C TYR A 44 0.18 3.45 10.86
N ARG A 45 0.36 4.08 12.02
CA ARG A 45 -0.23 5.38 12.31
C ARG A 45 0.56 6.43 11.55
N ALA A 46 -0.13 7.34 10.89
CA ALA A 46 0.48 8.46 10.20
C ALA A 46 -0.33 9.75 10.39
N ARG A 47 0.24 10.87 9.95
CA ARG A 47 -0.50 12.12 9.75
C ARG A 47 -0.38 12.58 8.31
N LEU A 48 -1.49 13.06 7.77
CA LEU A 48 -1.58 13.72 6.46
C LEU A 48 -2.29 15.05 6.69
N ASP A 49 -1.65 16.17 6.34
CA ASP A 49 -2.17 17.54 6.57
C ASP A 49 -2.72 17.77 7.98
N GLY A 50 -1.97 17.29 8.98
CA GLY A 50 -2.33 17.38 10.39
C GLY A 50 -3.42 16.39 10.85
N ARG A 51 -4.15 15.75 9.93
CA ARG A 51 -5.17 14.74 10.22
C ARG A 51 -4.52 13.40 10.55
N ALA A 52 -5.05 12.71 11.56
CA ALA A 52 -4.61 11.36 11.90
C ALA A 52 -5.17 10.37 10.86
N VAL A 53 -4.28 9.60 10.24
CA VAL A 53 -4.62 8.60 9.23
C VAL A 53 -3.90 7.29 9.51
N VAL A 54 -4.28 6.26 8.75
CA VAL A 54 -3.64 4.95 8.77
C VAL A 54 -2.97 4.73 7.42
N LEU A 55 -1.68 4.37 7.44
CA LEU A 55 -0.93 3.95 6.25
C LEU A 55 -0.85 2.42 6.25
N LYS A 56 -1.41 1.77 5.23
CA LYS A 56 -1.23 0.34 5.00
C LYS A 56 -0.18 0.14 3.91
N VAL A 57 0.88 -0.58 4.24
CA VAL A 57 2.02 -0.81 3.36
C VAL A 57 2.06 -2.29 2.98
N LEU A 58 2.01 -2.59 1.68
CA LEU A 58 2.28 -3.91 1.14
C LEU A 58 3.79 -4.19 1.27
N LEU A 59 4.15 -5.32 1.87
CA LEU A 59 5.56 -5.70 1.99
C LEU A 59 5.97 -6.56 0.78
N ALA A 60 7.14 -6.25 0.22
CA ALA A 60 7.84 -7.02 -0.80
C ALA A 60 7.95 -8.52 -0.51
N GLU A 61 8.14 -8.84 0.77
CA GLU A 61 8.41 -10.20 1.27
C GLU A 61 7.13 -11.02 1.45
N GLY A 62 5.95 -10.43 1.25
CA GLY A 62 4.67 -11.08 1.44
C GLY A 62 4.32 -11.99 0.25
N GLN A 63 3.73 -13.16 0.53
CA GLN A 63 3.15 -14.02 -0.50
C GLN A 63 1.85 -13.46 -1.11
N VAL A 64 1.42 -12.27 -0.68
CA VAL A 64 0.13 -11.71 -1.09
C VAL A 64 0.32 -10.89 -2.36
N PRO A 65 -0.36 -11.23 -3.47
CA PRO A 65 -0.26 -10.50 -4.73
C PRO A 65 -0.69 -9.03 -4.60
N LEU A 66 -0.02 -8.15 -5.34
CA LEU A 66 -0.33 -6.71 -5.40
C LEU A 66 -1.80 -6.47 -5.81
N GLU A 67 -2.33 -7.33 -6.66
CA GLU A 67 -3.70 -7.27 -7.18
C GLU A 67 -4.73 -7.39 -6.05
N LEU A 68 -4.52 -8.27 -5.08
CA LEU A 68 -5.44 -8.42 -3.95
C LEU A 68 -5.39 -7.20 -3.01
N PHE A 69 -4.21 -6.61 -2.85
CA PHE A 69 -4.05 -5.37 -2.08
C PHE A 69 -4.79 -4.20 -2.75
N VAL A 70 -4.68 -4.09 -4.08
CA VAL A 70 -5.39 -3.07 -4.87
C VAL A 70 -6.90 -3.32 -4.90
N GLN A 71 -7.33 -4.58 -4.97
CA GLN A 71 -8.74 -4.96 -4.93
C GLN A 71 -9.39 -4.57 -3.60
N GLU A 72 -8.72 -4.80 -2.47
CA GLU A 72 -9.20 -4.36 -1.15
C GLU A 72 -9.40 -2.84 -1.11
N ALA A 73 -8.42 -2.07 -1.57
CA ALA A 73 -8.51 -0.61 -1.64
C ALA A 73 -9.66 -0.14 -2.55
N SER A 74 -9.85 -0.82 -3.69
CA SER A 74 -10.92 -0.52 -4.66
C SER A 74 -12.31 -0.77 -4.06
N ILE A 75 -12.50 -1.88 -3.34
CA ILE A 75 -13.76 -2.20 -2.65
C ILE A 75 -14.03 -1.18 -1.55
N LEU A 76 -13.05 -0.88 -0.70
CA LEU A 76 -13.24 0.06 0.41
C LEU A 76 -13.59 1.47 -0.07
N LYS A 77 -13.11 1.87 -1.26
CA LYS A 77 -13.48 3.16 -1.86
C LYS A 77 -14.97 3.27 -2.19
N THR A 78 -15.65 2.15 -2.48
CA THR A 78 -17.09 2.17 -2.84
C THR A 78 -18.00 2.11 -1.63
N ILE A 79 -17.45 1.93 -0.43
CA ILE A 79 -18.22 1.77 0.80
C ILE A 79 -18.17 3.09 1.57
N GLU A 80 -19.28 3.82 1.55
CA GLU A 80 -19.51 4.95 2.45
C GLU A 80 -20.62 4.57 3.42
N HIS A 81 -20.25 4.33 4.68
CA HIS A 81 -21.19 4.02 5.75
C HIS A 81 -20.92 4.95 6.93
N ARG A 82 -22.00 5.44 7.57
CA ARG A 82 -21.95 6.39 8.68
C ARG A 82 -21.80 5.69 10.03
#